data_AF-A0A1Q3J466-F1
#
_entry.id   AF-A0A1Q3J466-F1
#
_cell.length_a   1.000
_cell.length_b   1.000
_cell.length_c   1.000
_cell.angle_alpha   90.00
_cell.angle_beta   90.00
_cell.angle_gamma   90.00
#
_symmetry.space_group_name_H-M   'P 1'
#
loop_
_entity.id
_entity.type
_entity.pdbx_description
1 polymer ?
#
loop_
_entity_poly.entity_id
_entity_poly.type
_entity_poly.pdbx_seq_one_letter_code
_entity_poly.pdbx_strand_id
1 'polypeptide(L)'
;MSDWEPDEQVQANVNCTSYCRAMLWIVPAKVEGNWQLGSDFLSLDQQFQMVMGTYKGAKVSGKLKGDQITFQAGGQTYTGHVSGNKMEGTVGGAKWTAVKK
;
A
#
# COMPACT_ATOMS: atom_id res chain seq x y z
N MET A 1 26.14 -3.99 -4.86
CA MET A 1 24.81 -4.37 -5.38
C MET A 1 24.41 -5.60 -4.59
N SER A 2 23.69 -5.39 -3.48
CA SER A 2 23.41 -6.43 -2.48
C SER A 2 21.94 -6.34 -2.07
N ASP A 3 21.32 -7.51 -2.00
CA ASP A 3 20.16 -7.85 -1.16
C ASP A 3 18.81 -7.23 -1.51
N TRP A 4 18.11 -7.89 -2.43
CA TRP A 4 16.65 -7.88 -2.51
C TRP A 4 16.15 -9.33 -2.42
N GLU A 5 15.33 -9.62 -1.40
CA GLU A 5 14.61 -10.90 -1.25
C GLU A 5 13.19 -10.77 -1.83
N PRO A 6 12.71 -11.72 -2.65
CA PRO A 6 11.38 -11.65 -3.26
C PRO A 6 10.25 -12.17 -2.36
N ASP A 7 9.12 -11.44 -2.33
CA ASP A 7 7.97 -11.64 -1.41
C ASP A 7 7.14 -12.93 -1.60
N GLU A 8 7.03 -13.53 -2.80
CA GLU A 8 6.33 -14.82 -2.99
C GLU A 8 6.91 -15.62 -4.17
N GLN A 9 7.03 -16.95 -4.01
CA GLN A 9 7.33 -17.88 -5.11
C GLN A 9 6.13 -18.82 -5.32
N VAL A 10 5.48 -18.74 -6.46
CA VAL A 10 4.46 -19.72 -6.87
C VAL A 10 5.06 -20.63 -7.94
N GLN A 11 5.16 -21.92 -7.66
CA GLN A 11 5.53 -22.94 -8.65
C GLN A 11 4.26 -23.41 -9.38
N ALA A 12 4.20 -23.17 -10.70
CA ALA A 12 3.18 -23.75 -11.55
C ALA A 12 3.52 -25.22 -11.81
N ASN A 13 2.71 -26.12 -11.24
CA ASN A 13 2.94 -27.55 -11.33
C ASN A 13 2.29 -28.15 -12.59
N VAL A 14 2.76 -27.77 -13.79
CA VAL A 14 2.50 -28.53 -15.03
C VAL A 14 3.66 -28.31 -16.02
N ASN A 15 4.40 -29.39 -16.32
CA ASN A 15 5.34 -29.58 -17.44
C ASN A 15 6.03 -28.33 -17.98
N CYS A 16 7.08 -27.88 -17.30
CA CYS A 16 7.81 -26.69 -17.71
C CYS A 16 9.31 -27.03 -17.86
N THR A 17 9.74 -27.18 -19.12
CA THR A 17 11.03 -27.77 -19.54
C THR A 17 12.19 -26.75 -19.58
N SER A 18 11.93 -25.46 -19.35
CA SER A 18 12.92 -24.39 -19.07
C SER A 18 12.22 -23.04 -18.85
N TYR A 19 12.83 -22.13 -18.06
CA TYR A 19 12.36 -20.74 -17.78
C TYR A 19 11.02 -20.57 -17.04
N CYS A 20 10.77 -21.38 -16.01
CA CYS A 20 9.52 -21.40 -15.24
C CYS A 20 9.47 -20.40 -14.07
N ARG A 21 10.21 -19.28 -14.15
CA ARG A 21 10.19 -18.23 -13.13
C ARG A 21 9.57 -16.97 -13.73
N ALA A 22 8.25 -16.85 -13.60
CA ALA A 22 7.59 -15.57 -13.75
C ALA A 22 7.79 -14.78 -12.45
N MET A 23 8.65 -13.77 -12.47
CA MET A 23 8.73 -12.79 -11.40
C MET A 23 7.63 -11.75 -11.66
N LEU A 24 6.55 -11.78 -10.87
CA LEU A 24 5.48 -10.79 -10.98
C LEU A 24 5.91 -9.53 -10.22
N TRP A 25 6.29 -8.49 -10.95
CA TRP A 25 6.55 -7.18 -10.39
C TRP A 25 5.24 -6.39 -10.36
N ILE A 26 4.48 -6.53 -9.27
CA ILE A 26 3.33 -5.65 -9.04
C ILE A 26 3.88 -4.28 -8.70
N VAL A 27 3.78 -3.32 -9.62
CA VAL A 27 4.13 -1.92 -9.34
C VAL A 27 3.12 -1.40 -8.31
N PRO A 28 3.54 -1.11 -7.06
CA PRO A 28 2.62 -0.61 -6.06
C PRO A 28 2.10 0.77 -6.47
N ALA A 29 0.86 1.07 -6.10
CA ALA A 29 0.29 2.40 -6.33
C ALA A 29 1.19 3.49 -5.70
N LYS A 30 1.31 4.64 -6.37
CA LYS A 30 2.10 5.77 -5.88
C LYS A 30 1.29 6.57 -4.86
N VAL A 31 1.51 6.31 -3.58
CA VAL A 31 0.79 6.95 -2.47
C VAL A 31 1.56 8.07 -1.80
N GLU A 32 2.83 8.28 -2.14
CA GLU A 32 3.62 9.38 -1.59
C GLU A 32 2.95 10.75 -1.80
N GLY A 33 2.97 11.58 -0.76
CA GLY A 33 2.44 12.94 -0.74
C GLY A 33 1.33 13.16 0.28
N ASN A 34 0.66 14.31 0.16
CA ASN A 34 -0.39 14.73 1.08
C ASN A 34 -1.77 14.35 0.56
N TRP A 35 -2.57 13.73 1.42
CA TRP A 35 -3.92 13.30 1.15
C TRP A 35 -4.89 14.01 2.07
N GLN A 36 -5.95 14.57 1.52
CA GLN A 36 -7.06 15.09 2.30
C GLN A 36 -7.98 13.94 2.69
N LEU A 37 -8.00 13.58 3.98
CA LEU A 37 -8.82 12.52 4.56
C LEU A 37 -9.80 13.17 5.55
N GLY A 38 -11.06 13.33 5.13
CA GLY A 38 -12.05 14.11 5.89
C GLY A 38 -11.65 15.58 6.00
N SER A 39 -11.58 16.10 7.22
CA SER A 39 -11.14 17.47 7.54
C SER A 39 -9.62 17.63 7.67
N ASP A 40 -8.87 16.53 7.63
CA ASP A 40 -7.47 16.49 8.04
C ASP A 40 -6.56 16.01 6.91
N PHE A 41 -5.26 16.23 7.08
CA PHE A 41 -4.25 15.78 6.13
C PHE A 41 -3.54 14.52 6.63
N LEU A 42 -3.44 13.55 5.73
CA LEU A 42 -2.63 12.35 5.84
C LEU A 42 -1.39 12.58 4.96
N SER A 43 -0.22 12.71 5.59
CA SER A 43 1.06 12.79 4.88
C SER A 43 1.65 11.39 4.78
N LEU A 44 1.99 10.94 3.58
CA LEU A 44 2.57 9.62 3.34
C LEU A 44 3.92 9.72 2.62
N ASP A 45 4.89 8.98 3.11
CA ASP A 45 6.15 8.67 2.47
C ASP A 45 6.14 7.19 2.06
N GLN A 46 6.61 6.89 0.86
CA GLN A 46 6.58 5.54 0.31
C GLN A 46 8.00 5.02 0.05
N GLN A 47 8.33 3.87 0.63
CA GLN A 47 9.56 3.13 0.32
C GLN A 47 9.19 1.74 -0.16
N PHE A 48 9.22 1.54 -1.48
CA PHE A 48 8.72 0.34 -2.15
C PHE A 48 7.25 0.05 -1.79
N GLN A 49 6.99 -1.02 -1.05
CA GLN A 49 5.67 -1.39 -0.55
C GLN A 49 5.38 -0.81 0.84
N MET A 50 6.39 -0.33 1.56
CA MET A 50 6.21 0.22 2.91
C MET A 50 5.75 1.68 2.82
N VAL A 51 4.78 2.01 3.67
CA VAL A 51 4.21 3.36 3.75
C VAL A 51 4.38 3.86 5.17
N MET A 52 4.94 5.04 5.33
CA MET A 52 5.12 5.72 6.61
C MET A 52 4.55 7.12 6.52
N GLY A 53 4.33 7.78 7.64
CA GLY A 53 3.91 9.17 7.61
C GLY A 53 3.22 9.64 8.88
N THR A 54 2.31 10.60 8.73
CA THR A 54 1.57 11.18 9.85
C THR A 54 0.11 11.48 9.50
N TYR A 55 -0.78 11.28 10.46
CA TYR A 55 -2.20 11.61 10.36
C TYR A 55 -2.70 12.11 11.71
N LYS A 56 -3.26 13.32 11.77
CA LYS A 56 -3.72 13.96 13.03
C LYS A 56 -2.65 13.96 14.14
N GLY A 57 -1.38 14.11 13.77
CA GLY A 57 -0.25 14.03 14.71
C GLY A 57 0.15 12.63 15.16
N ALA A 58 -0.61 11.58 14.80
CA ALA A 58 -0.23 10.20 15.02
C ALA A 58 0.72 9.70 13.92
N LYS A 59 1.71 8.88 14.29
CA LYS A 59 2.55 8.18 13.31
C LYS A 59 1.72 7.18 12.52
N VAL A 60 1.98 7.14 11.22
CA VAL A 60 1.40 6.19 10.28
C VAL A 60 2.45 5.17 9.91
N SER A 61 2.05 3.89 9.93
CA SER A 61 2.84 2.78 9.40
C SER A 61 1.93 1.81 8.68
N GLY A 62 2.32 1.40 7.48
CA GLY A 62 1.49 0.59 6.61
C GLY A 62 2.26 -0.06 5.48
N LYS A 63 1.51 -0.77 4.64
CA LYS A 63 2.00 -1.48 3.47
C LYS A 63 1.03 -1.40 2.30
N LEU A 64 1.57 -1.54 1.10
CA LEU A 64 0.87 -1.64 -0.16
C LEU A 64 0.98 -3.06 -0.72
N LYS A 65 -0.13 -3.56 -1.28
CA LYS A 65 -0.16 -4.76 -2.12
C LYS A 65 -0.89 -4.41 -3.41
N GLY A 66 -0.14 -4.00 -4.43
CA GLY A 66 -0.72 -3.45 -5.67
C GLY A 66 -1.43 -2.13 -5.43
N ASP A 67 -2.75 -2.10 -5.65
CA ASP A 67 -3.63 -0.97 -5.36
C ASP A 67 -4.20 -1.02 -3.94
N GLN A 68 -4.06 -2.14 -3.21
CA GLN A 68 -4.52 -2.25 -1.83
C GLN A 68 -3.57 -1.57 -0.87
N ILE A 69 -4.11 -0.76 0.04
CA ILE A 69 -3.37 -0.09 1.10
C ILE A 69 -3.91 -0.52 2.46
N THR A 70 -3.01 -0.85 3.37
CA THR A 70 -3.32 -1.07 4.79
C THR A 70 -2.35 -0.27 5.64
N PHE A 71 -2.86 0.62 6.49
CA PHE A 71 -2.03 1.40 7.39
C PHE A 71 -2.68 1.56 8.76
N GLN A 72 -1.86 1.77 9.78
CA GLN A 72 -2.31 2.06 11.14
C GLN A 72 -2.01 3.51 11.48
N ALA A 73 -2.98 4.19 12.09
CA ALA A 73 -2.85 5.55 12.57
C ALA A 73 -3.69 5.74 13.84
N GLY A 74 -3.07 6.23 14.92
CA GLY A 74 -3.78 6.55 16.17
C GLY A 74 -4.55 5.37 16.77
N GLY A 75 -3.99 4.15 16.68
CA GLY A 75 -4.61 2.92 17.19
C GLY A 75 -5.71 2.33 16.31
N GLN A 76 -6.00 2.91 15.14
CA GLN A 76 -6.97 2.40 14.18
C GLN A 76 -6.26 1.82 12.94
N THR A 77 -6.81 0.72 12.42
CA THR A 77 -6.36 0.10 11.17
C THR A 77 -7.27 0.54 10.03
N TYR A 78 -6.67 1.18 9.04
CA TYR A 78 -7.29 1.61 7.79
C TYR A 78 -6.94 0.59 6.72
N THR A 79 -7.95 0.09 6.02
CA THR A 79 -7.80 -0.72 4.82
C THR A 79 -8.51 -0.03 3.67
N GLY A 80 -7.97 -0.13 2.46
CA GLY A 80 -8.58 0.49 1.30
C GLY A 80 -7.87 0.17 0.00
N HIS A 81 -8.32 0.85 -1.06
CA HIS A 81 -7.79 0.77 -2.40
C HIS A 81 -7.39 2.16 -2.90
N VAL A 82 -6.34 2.22 -3.71
CA VAL A 82 -5.78 3.43 -4.31
C VAL A 82 -6.10 3.43 -5.80
N SER A 83 -6.81 4.45 -6.26
CA SER A 83 -7.13 4.65 -7.68
C SER A 83 -6.72 6.05 -8.11
N GLY A 84 -5.54 6.16 -8.72
CA GLY A 84 -4.96 7.44 -9.13
C GLY A 84 -4.79 8.40 -7.95
N ASN A 85 -5.57 9.48 -7.93
CA ASN A 85 -5.53 10.52 -6.90
C ASN A 85 -6.58 10.34 -5.80
N LYS A 86 -7.23 9.17 -5.73
CA LYS A 86 -8.26 8.87 -4.73
C LYS A 86 -7.91 7.59 -3.98
N MET A 87 -8.15 7.59 -2.67
CA MET A 87 -8.19 6.39 -1.84
C MET A 87 -9.58 6.22 -1.25
N GLU A 88 -10.03 4.97 -1.14
CA GLU A 88 -11.29 4.65 -0.49
C GLU A 88 -11.21 3.31 0.24
N GLY A 89 -11.91 3.20 1.36
CA GLY A 89 -11.75 2.03 2.21
C GLY A 89 -12.60 2.05 3.47
N THR A 90 -12.23 1.19 4.42
CA THR A 90 -12.89 1.09 5.73
C THR A 90 -11.89 1.22 6.88
N VAL A 91 -12.36 1.76 8.00
CA VAL A 91 -11.65 1.89 9.28
C VAL A 91 -12.64 1.57 10.40
N GLY A 92 -12.35 0.54 11.20
CA GLY A 92 -13.27 0.12 12.27
C GLY A 92 -14.72 -0.15 11.82
N GLY A 93 -14.92 -0.52 10.55
CA GLY A 93 -16.25 -0.72 9.94
C GLY A 93 -16.90 0.52 9.30
N ALA A 94 -16.34 1.72 9.49
CA ALA A 94 -16.79 2.95 8.85
C ALA A 94 -16.08 3.20 7.51
N LYS A 95 -16.78 3.73 6.52
CA LYS A 95 -16.18 4.10 5.22
C LYS A 95 -15.35 5.38 5.35
N TRP A 96 -14.21 5.41 4.67
CA TRP A 96 -13.39 6.61 4.53
C TRP A 96 -12.97 6.81 3.08
N THR A 97 -12.69 8.06 2.73
CA THR A 97 -12.19 8.45 1.42
C THR A 97 -11.13 9.53 1.57
N ALA A 98 -10.06 9.44 0.80
CA ALA A 98 -9.02 10.46 0.73
C ALA A 98 -8.75 10.91 -0.70
N VAL A 99 -8.36 12.18 -0.88
CA VAL A 99 -8.00 12.74 -2.19
C VAL A 99 -6.62 13.37 -2.12
N LYS A 100 -5.77 13.05 -3.10
CA LYS A 100 -4.41 13.60 -3.19
C LYS A 100 -4.46 15.10 -3.48
N LYS A 101 -3.65 15.89 -2.75
CA LYS A 101 -3.47 17.32 -2.99
C LYS A 101 -2.30 17.60 -3.91
#